data_AF-A0A081EWK8-F1
#
_entry.id   AF-A0A081EWK8-F1
#
_cell.length_a   1.000
_cell.length_b   1.000
_cell.length_c   1.000
_cell.angle_alpha   90.00
_cell.angle_beta   90.00
_cell.angle_gamma   90.00
#
_symmetry.space_group_name_H-M   'P 1'
#
loop_
_entity.id
_entity.type
_entity.pdbx_description
1 polymer ?
#
loop_
_entity_poly.entity_id
_entity_poly.type
_entity_poly.pdbx_seq_one_letter_code
_entity_poly.pdbx_strand_id
1 'polypeptide(L)'
;MPTIDCDPATARARLEDAGVRIDEGNTAHERWRAERDGAVAVAYDDKVVVQGSDPTRLTALLSEGGGRAHVYFDGGSRGNPGPAGVGWCLVTSDGIAAEGGERIGRATNNQAEYAALIRALEAADEYGFDEIDVRGDSQLIVKQVRGEWNANDPELREKRVRVRELLERFDRWSIGHVPREINERADDLANEALDDAN
;
A
#
# COMPACT_ATOMS: atom_id res chain seq x y z
N MET A 1 21.10 -4.53 1.56
CA MET A 1 21.28 -3.41 2.51
C MET A 1 21.13 -2.12 1.73
N PRO A 2 19.90 -1.58 1.63
CA PRO A 2 19.67 -0.30 0.96
C PRO A 2 20.49 0.82 1.59
N THR A 3 21.01 1.72 0.73
CA THR A 3 21.65 2.97 1.14
C THR A 3 20.90 4.09 0.45
N ILE A 4 20.45 5.06 1.24
CA ILE A 4 19.63 6.17 0.80
C ILE A 4 20.45 7.43 1.01
N ASP A 5 20.84 8.07 -0.09
CA ASP A 5 21.51 9.37 -0.04
C ASP A 5 20.46 10.44 0.29
N CYS A 6 20.48 10.95 1.53
CA CYS A 6 19.51 11.92 2.02
C CYS A 6 20.07 12.70 3.22
N ASP A 7 19.50 13.88 3.45
CA ASP A 7 19.81 14.66 4.66
C ASP A 7 19.32 13.92 5.92
N PRO A 8 20.20 13.63 6.90
CA PRO A 8 19.84 12.86 8.09
C PRO A 8 18.77 13.51 8.96
N ALA A 9 18.69 14.84 8.99
CA ALA A 9 17.68 15.53 9.79
C ALA A 9 16.30 15.45 9.13
N THR A 10 16.24 15.57 7.81
CA THR A 10 15.03 15.38 7.01
C THR A 10 14.52 13.94 7.12
N ALA A 11 15.41 12.96 6.99
CA ALA A 11 15.11 11.55 7.18
C ALA A 11 14.57 11.25 8.60
N ARG A 12 15.16 11.87 9.63
CA ARG A 12 14.68 11.77 11.01
C ARG A 12 13.25 12.28 11.15
N ALA A 13 12.95 13.47 10.63
CA ALA A 13 11.63 14.07 10.72
C ALA A 13 10.55 13.18 10.06
N ARG A 14 10.83 12.62 8.89
CA ARG A 14 9.91 11.68 8.21
C ARG A 14 9.60 10.45 9.06
N LEU A 15 10.62 9.88 9.69
CA LEU A 15 10.46 8.74 10.58
C LEU A 15 9.64 9.11 11.83
N GLU A 16 9.88 10.28 12.43
CA GLU A 16 9.11 10.79 13.57
C GLU A 16 7.64 11.04 13.21
N ASP A 17 7.37 11.67 12.06
CA ASP A 17 6.01 11.90 11.54
C ASP A 17 5.27 10.57 11.28
N ALA A 18 5.99 9.55 10.83
CA ALA A 18 5.48 8.19 10.65
C ALA A 18 5.40 7.36 11.95
N GLY A 19 5.63 7.99 13.11
CA GLY A 19 5.55 7.38 14.44
C GLY A 19 6.65 6.36 14.74
N VAL A 20 7.75 6.36 13.97
CA VAL A 20 8.86 5.45 14.18
C VAL A 20 9.71 5.92 15.35
N ARG A 21 10.05 5.00 16.26
CA ARG A 21 10.93 5.29 17.37
C ARG A 21 12.36 5.52 16.88
N ILE A 22 12.96 6.63 17.33
CA ILE A 22 14.35 6.98 17.03
C ILE A 22 15.15 7.04 18.33
N ASP A 23 16.28 6.35 18.34
CA ASP A 23 17.25 6.32 19.43
C ASP A 23 18.58 6.98 18.97
N GLU A 24 19.48 7.26 19.93
CA GLU A 24 20.80 7.81 19.64
C GLU A 24 21.69 6.83 18.87
N GLY A 25 22.66 7.37 18.13
CA GLY A 25 23.70 6.57 17.47
C GLY A 25 24.55 5.79 18.48
N ASN A 26 24.99 4.59 18.11
CA ASN A 26 25.86 3.79 18.98
C ASN A 26 27.32 4.25 18.94
N THR A 27 27.69 5.06 17.94
CA THR A 27 29.06 5.57 17.74
C THR A 27 29.03 7.04 17.39
N ALA A 28 30.18 7.72 17.50
CA ALA A 28 30.31 9.14 17.14
C ALA A 28 30.05 9.45 15.65
N HIS A 29 30.05 8.43 14.79
CA HIS A 29 29.76 8.55 13.37
C HIS A 29 28.28 8.30 13.05
N GLU A 30 27.52 7.74 13.99
CA GLU A 30 26.09 7.49 13.84
C GLU A 30 25.30 8.68 14.39
N ARG A 31 24.50 9.32 13.55
CA ARG A 31 23.68 10.48 13.94
C ARG A 31 22.45 10.06 14.75
N TRP A 32 21.80 8.97 14.33
CA TRP A 32 20.66 8.36 15.01
C TRP A 32 20.43 6.96 14.47
N ARG A 33 19.59 6.19 15.17
CA ARG A 33 19.12 4.87 14.77
C ARG A 33 17.61 4.81 14.91
N ALA A 34 16.95 4.07 14.03
CA ALA A 34 15.51 3.82 14.12
C ALA A 34 15.23 2.36 13.78
N GLU A 35 14.30 1.75 14.50
CA GLU A 35 13.91 0.35 14.28
C GLU A 35 12.43 0.25 13.95
N ARG A 36 12.11 -0.54 12.94
CA ARG A 36 10.73 -0.86 12.56
C ARG A 36 10.70 -2.20 11.84
N ASP A 37 9.72 -3.04 12.19
CA ASP A 37 9.39 -4.29 11.49
C ASP A 37 10.62 -5.23 11.27
N GLY A 38 11.55 -5.26 12.24
CA GLY A 38 12.75 -6.11 12.19
C GLY A 38 13.88 -5.55 11.31
N ALA A 39 13.78 -4.29 10.87
CA ALA A 39 14.85 -3.55 10.24
C ALA A 39 15.28 -2.33 11.06
N VAL A 40 16.54 -1.94 10.87
CA VAL A 40 17.21 -0.82 11.52
C VAL A 40 17.73 0.12 10.45
N ALA A 41 17.34 1.39 10.53
CA ALA A 41 17.93 2.49 9.81
C ALA A 41 19.02 3.14 10.67
N VAL A 42 20.21 3.34 10.11
CA VAL A 42 21.34 4.00 10.76
C VAL A 42 21.77 5.18 9.91
N ALA A 43 21.73 6.38 10.49
CA ALA A 43 22.08 7.60 9.78
C ALA A 43 23.53 8.00 10.01
N TYR A 44 24.18 8.40 8.92
CA TYR A 44 25.51 9.00 8.88
C TYR A 44 25.38 10.47 8.45
N ASP A 45 26.45 11.14 8.04
CA ASP A 45 26.43 12.58 7.72
C ASP A 45 25.63 12.92 6.45
N ASP A 46 25.59 12.00 5.49
CA ASP A 46 25.10 12.24 4.12
C ASP A 46 24.15 11.14 3.62
N LYS A 47 23.86 10.12 4.45
CA LYS A 47 23.09 8.95 4.05
C LYS A 47 22.47 8.21 5.22
N VAL A 48 21.48 7.39 4.90
CA VAL A 48 20.90 6.40 5.81
C VAL A 48 21.08 4.99 5.24
N VAL A 49 21.59 4.08 6.07
CA VAL A 49 21.76 2.67 5.73
C VAL A 49 20.68 1.86 6.42
N VAL A 50 19.91 1.09 5.67
CA VAL A 50 18.85 0.22 6.20
C VAL A 50 19.28 -1.24 6.13
N GLN A 51 19.18 -1.94 7.25
CA GLN A 51 19.58 -3.34 7.40
C GLN A 51 18.55 -4.12 8.22
N GLY A 52 18.46 -5.43 8.04
CA GLY A 52 17.53 -6.29 8.78
C GLY A 52 16.75 -7.22 7.87
N SER A 53 15.73 -7.89 8.44
CA SER A 53 14.92 -8.87 7.72
C SER A 53 13.90 -8.24 6.78
N ASP A 54 13.38 -7.05 7.10
CA ASP A 54 12.40 -6.35 6.29
C ASP A 54 12.70 -4.83 6.21
N PRO A 55 13.62 -4.41 5.34
CA PRO A 55 14.05 -3.01 5.24
C PRO A 55 13.01 -2.11 4.55
N THR A 56 11.93 -2.69 4.04
CA THR A 56 11.13 -2.10 2.97
C THR A 56 10.36 -0.89 3.45
N ARG A 57 9.71 -1.00 4.61
CA ARG A 57 8.94 0.09 5.21
C ARG A 57 9.82 1.27 5.63
N LEU A 58 10.97 1.01 6.22
CA LEU A 58 11.93 2.07 6.54
C LEU A 58 12.45 2.75 5.27
N THR A 59 12.74 1.97 4.23
CA THR A 59 13.25 2.51 2.95
C THR A 59 12.22 3.42 2.27
N ALA A 60 10.94 3.03 2.28
CA ALA A 60 9.85 3.85 1.75
C ALA A 60 9.75 5.21 2.48
N LEU A 61 9.70 5.21 3.82
CA LEU A 61 9.61 6.42 4.64
C LEU A 61 10.82 7.35 4.50
N LEU A 62 11.99 6.79 4.20
CA LEU A 62 13.25 7.53 4.10
C LEU A 62 13.48 8.13 2.70
N SER A 63 12.82 7.60 1.68
CA SER A 63 12.92 8.09 0.30
C SER A 63 12.33 9.51 0.18
N GLU A 64 12.90 10.37 -0.68
CA GLU A 64 12.38 11.73 -0.85
C GLU A 64 10.99 11.75 -1.49
N GLY A 65 10.05 12.50 -0.88
CA GLY A 65 8.68 12.69 -1.36
C GLY A 65 7.80 11.45 -1.28
N GLY A 66 7.91 10.67 -0.18
CA GLY A 66 7.08 9.47 0.09
C GLY A 66 7.31 8.31 -0.87
N GLY A 67 8.06 8.54 -1.95
CA GLY A 67 8.22 7.59 -3.04
C GLY A 67 6.94 7.41 -3.86
N ARG A 68 7.08 6.62 -4.93
CA ARG A 68 6.00 6.23 -5.81
C ARG A 68 5.75 4.74 -5.74
N ALA A 69 4.48 4.34 -5.66
CA ALA A 69 4.07 2.94 -5.71
C ALA A 69 3.09 2.64 -6.85
N HIS A 70 3.22 1.45 -7.42
CA HIS A 70 2.13 0.79 -8.14
C HIS A 70 1.28 0.03 -7.11
N VAL A 71 -0.02 0.29 -7.09
CA VAL A 71 -0.96 -0.27 -6.11
C VAL A 71 -1.89 -1.23 -6.83
N TYR A 72 -1.72 -2.52 -6.61
CA TYR A 72 -2.58 -3.57 -7.16
C TYR A 72 -3.64 -3.96 -6.13
N PHE A 73 -4.86 -4.21 -6.59
CA PHE A 73 -5.95 -4.68 -5.75
C PHE A 73 -6.78 -5.71 -6.52
N ASP A 74 -7.34 -6.67 -5.80
CA ASP A 74 -8.30 -7.64 -6.32
C ASP A 74 -9.26 -8.06 -5.21
N GLY A 75 -10.55 -8.17 -5.52
CA GLY A 75 -11.56 -8.66 -4.59
C GLY A 75 -12.38 -9.79 -5.19
N GLY A 76 -12.52 -10.88 -4.42
CA GLY A 76 -13.24 -12.07 -4.85
C GLY A 76 -14.38 -12.44 -3.92
N SER A 77 -15.43 -13.06 -4.47
CA SER A 77 -16.53 -13.64 -3.67
C SER A 77 -17.00 -14.99 -4.22
N ARG A 78 -17.13 -15.99 -3.33
CA ARG A 78 -17.67 -17.33 -3.62
C ARG A 78 -19.20 -17.31 -3.57
N GLY A 79 -19.82 -16.63 -4.54
CA GLY A 79 -21.26 -16.37 -4.62
C GLY A 79 -21.54 -14.86 -4.76
N ASN A 80 -22.79 -14.48 -5.02
CA ASN A 80 -23.13 -13.07 -5.24
C ASN A 80 -24.47 -12.67 -4.58
N PRO A 81 -24.51 -12.47 -3.25
CA PRO A 81 -23.38 -12.43 -2.30
C PRO A 81 -22.93 -13.82 -1.78
N GLY A 82 -21.67 -13.91 -1.34
CA GLY A 82 -21.04 -15.12 -0.81
C GLY A 82 -19.83 -14.79 0.09
N PRO A 83 -19.15 -15.78 0.69
CA PRO A 83 -17.88 -15.56 1.38
C PRO A 83 -16.90 -14.82 0.47
N ALA A 84 -16.30 -13.72 0.96
CA ALA A 84 -15.48 -12.82 0.17
C ALA A 84 -14.11 -12.55 0.81
N GLY A 85 -13.13 -12.31 -0.04
CA GLY A 85 -11.75 -11.99 0.31
C GLY A 85 -11.22 -10.85 -0.54
N VAL A 86 -10.18 -10.19 -0.04
CA VAL A 86 -9.48 -9.12 -0.73
C VAL A 86 -8.00 -9.41 -0.74
N GLY A 87 -7.32 -8.97 -1.78
CA GLY A 87 -5.87 -9.04 -1.94
C GLY A 87 -5.33 -7.73 -2.50
N TRP A 88 -4.13 -7.36 -2.08
CA TRP A 88 -3.47 -6.14 -2.54
C TRP A 88 -1.95 -6.28 -2.51
N CYS A 89 -1.28 -5.48 -3.35
CA CYS A 89 0.17 -5.44 -3.45
C CYS A 89 0.66 -4.02 -3.77
N LEU A 90 1.64 -3.53 -3.03
CA LEU A 90 2.33 -2.27 -3.25
C LEU A 90 3.69 -2.58 -3.87
N VAL A 91 4.00 -2.00 -5.03
CA VAL A 91 5.23 -2.31 -5.78
C VAL A 91 5.98 -1.01 -6.09
N THR A 92 7.27 -0.98 -5.76
CA THR A 92 8.19 0.12 -6.08
C THR A 92 9.20 -0.33 -7.14
N SER A 93 10.18 0.53 -7.47
CA SER A 93 11.30 0.16 -8.34
C SER A 93 12.15 -0.98 -7.79
N ASP A 94 12.11 -1.21 -6.47
CA ASP A 94 12.91 -2.23 -5.79
C ASP A 94 12.17 -3.57 -5.64
N GLY A 95 10.92 -3.64 -6.10
CA GLY A 95 10.07 -4.83 -6.03
C GLY A 95 8.83 -4.63 -5.18
N ILE A 96 8.30 -5.73 -4.63
CA ILE A 96 7.11 -5.70 -3.76
C ILE A 96 7.50 -5.04 -2.44
N ALA A 97 6.88 -3.90 -2.17
CA ALA A 97 7.07 -3.14 -0.95
C ALA A 97 6.27 -3.73 0.22
N ALA A 98 5.05 -4.17 -0.06
CA ALA A 98 4.15 -4.81 0.88
C ALA A 98 3.02 -5.50 0.11
N GLU A 99 2.42 -6.50 0.73
CA GLU A 99 1.26 -7.18 0.19
C GLU A 99 0.44 -7.80 1.32
N GLY A 100 -0.82 -8.09 1.05
CA GLY A 100 -1.68 -8.71 2.03
C GLY A 100 -2.99 -9.22 1.44
N GLY A 101 -3.58 -10.18 2.13
CA GLY A 101 -4.92 -10.68 1.85
C GLY A 101 -5.71 -10.83 3.15
N GLU A 102 -7.00 -10.52 3.12
CA GLU A 102 -7.89 -10.74 4.26
C GLU A 102 -9.30 -11.15 3.84
N ARG A 103 -9.95 -11.95 4.70
CA ARG A 103 -11.36 -12.31 4.53
C ARG A 103 -12.24 -11.18 5.04
N ILE A 104 -13.24 -10.78 4.25
CA ILE A 104 -14.13 -9.65 4.56
C ILE A 104 -15.58 -10.09 4.86
N GLY A 105 -15.78 -11.36 5.22
CA GLY A 105 -17.10 -11.91 5.55
C GLY A 105 -17.91 -12.23 4.29
N ARG A 106 -19.15 -11.76 4.20
CA ARG A 106 -20.01 -11.99 3.03
C ARG A 106 -20.20 -10.70 2.23
N ALA A 107 -19.90 -10.76 0.93
CA ALA A 107 -20.06 -9.65 0.00
C ALA A 107 -20.43 -10.15 -1.40
N THR A 108 -20.97 -9.25 -2.22
CA THR A 108 -20.99 -9.40 -3.68
C THR A 108 -19.59 -9.23 -4.25
N ASN A 109 -19.38 -9.65 -5.50
CA ASN A 109 -18.09 -9.48 -6.15
C ASN A 109 -17.69 -7.98 -6.20
N ASN A 110 -18.56 -7.10 -6.69
CA ASN A 110 -18.29 -5.66 -6.75
C ASN A 110 -18.02 -5.02 -5.38
N GLN A 111 -18.68 -5.49 -4.31
CA GLN A 111 -18.40 -5.01 -2.94
C GLN A 111 -17.02 -5.45 -2.47
N ALA A 112 -16.58 -6.67 -2.82
CA ALA A 112 -15.26 -7.18 -2.50
C ALA A 112 -14.17 -6.39 -3.22
N GLU A 113 -14.35 -6.12 -4.51
CA GLU A 113 -13.43 -5.32 -5.33
C GLU A 113 -13.23 -3.90 -4.78
N TYR A 114 -14.32 -3.23 -4.39
CA TYR A 114 -14.22 -1.93 -3.72
C TYR A 114 -13.53 -2.03 -2.36
N ALA A 115 -13.77 -3.10 -1.59
CA ALA A 115 -13.10 -3.30 -0.31
C ALA A 115 -11.60 -3.51 -0.50
N ALA A 116 -11.19 -4.27 -1.51
CA ALA A 116 -9.80 -4.47 -1.87
C ALA A 116 -9.11 -3.15 -2.24
N LEU A 117 -9.75 -2.33 -3.08
CA LEU A 117 -9.24 -1.01 -3.42
C LEU A 117 -9.09 -0.11 -2.19
N ILE A 118 -10.07 -0.09 -1.29
CA ILE A 118 -9.99 0.69 -0.05
C ILE A 118 -8.80 0.23 0.80
N ARG A 119 -8.62 -1.09 0.97
CA ARG A 119 -7.50 -1.62 1.74
C ARG A 119 -6.15 -1.34 1.12
N ALA A 120 -6.03 -1.46 -0.20
CA ALA A 120 -4.81 -1.14 -0.92
C ALA A 120 -4.42 0.34 -0.76
N LEU A 121 -5.40 1.25 -0.78
CA LEU A 121 -5.17 2.69 -0.56
C LEU A 121 -4.81 3.01 0.90
N GLU A 122 -5.48 2.39 1.87
CA GLU A 122 -5.13 2.53 3.29
C GLU A 122 -3.71 2.01 3.55
N ALA A 123 -3.34 0.87 2.96
CA ALA A 123 -1.98 0.37 3.04
C ALA A 123 -0.97 1.32 2.38
N ALA A 124 -1.26 1.86 1.19
CA ALA A 124 -0.35 2.82 0.55
C ALA A 124 -0.10 4.08 1.40
N ASP A 125 -1.15 4.60 2.03
CA ASP A 125 -1.10 5.74 2.97
C ASP A 125 -0.28 5.38 4.23
N GLU A 126 -0.50 4.20 4.81
CA GLU A 126 0.26 3.71 5.98
C GLU A 126 1.75 3.43 5.72
N TYR A 127 2.12 3.22 4.46
CA TYR A 127 3.51 3.08 4.02
C TYR A 127 4.14 4.42 3.63
N GLY A 128 3.36 5.51 3.66
CA GLY A 128 3.83 6.87 3.41
C GLY A 128 4.12 7.17 1.95
N PHE A 129 3.44 6.50 1.01
CA PHE A 129 3.56 6.83 -0.40
C PHE A 129 2.79 8.11 -0.72
N ASP A 130 3.44 9.06 -1.40
CA ASP A 130 2.80 10.32 -1.80
C ASP A 130 2.29 10.26 -3.25
N GLU A 131 2.89 9.43 -4.09
CA GLU A 131 2.44 9.18 -5.47
C GLU A 131 2.02 7.72 -5.72
N ILE A 132 0.83 7.51 -6.28
CA ILE A 132 0.32 6.15 -6.57
C ILE A 132 -0.21 5.96 -8.00
N ASP A 133 0.06 4.79 -8.56
CA ASP A 133 -0.53 4.29 -9.81
C ASP A 133 -1.33 3.01 -9.51
N VAL A 134 -2.64 3.19 -9.31
CA VAL A 134 -3.58 2.16 -8.90
C VAL A 134 -4.01 1.31 -10.09
N ARG A 135 -3.96 -0.01 -9.94
CA ARG A 135 -4.21 -0.99 -11.00
C ARG A 135 -5.13 -2.09 -10.47
N GLY A 136 -6.12 -2.45 -11.26
CA GLY A 136 -6.98 -3.61 -11.02
C GLY A 136 -7.59 -4.08 -12.33
N ASP A 137 -8.08 -5.31 -12.38
CA ASP A 137 -8.69 -5.89 -13.58
C ASP A 137 -10.20 -5.58 -13.70
N SER A 138 -10.82 -5.06 -12.64
CA SER A 138 -12.23 -4.66 -12.64
C SER A 138 -12.47 -3.34 -13.36
N GLN A 139 -12.83 -3.43 -14.66
CA GLN A 139 -13.15 -2.25 -15.47
C GLN A 139 -14.31 -1.43 -14.89
N LEU A 140 -15.28 -2.08 -14.22
CA LEU A 140 -16.40 -1.41 -13.57
C LEU A 140 -15.91 -0.45 -12.48
N ILE A 141 -15.05 -0.92 -11.59
CA ILE A 141 -14.53 -0.16 -10.45
C ILE A 141 -13.70 1.02 -10.96
N VAL A 142 -12.77 0.75 -11.89
CA VAL A 142 -11.93 1.79 -12.50
C VAL A 142 -12.78 2.91 -13.11
N LYS A 143 -13.80 2.56 -13.91
CA LYS A 143 -14.68 3.56 -14.55
C LYS A 143 -15.55 4.30 -13.56
N GLN A 144 -16.04 3.64 -12.52
CA GLN A 144 -16.82 4.30 -11.48
C GLN A 144 -15.97 5.28 -10.66
N VAL A 145 -14.77 4.89 -10.24
CA VAL A 145 -13.85 5.78 -9.49
C VAL A 145 -13.49 7.01 -10.33
N ARG A 146 -13.15 6.83 -11.60
CA ARG A 146 -12.92 7.94 -12.57
C ARG A 146 -14.16 8.79 -12.84
N GLY A 147 -15.34 8.30 -12.51
CA GLY A 147 -16.62 8.98 -12.73
C GLY A 147 -17.13 8.93 -14.16
N GLU A 148 -16.58 8.03 -14.97
CA GLU A 148 -17.10 7.70 -16.28
C GLU A 148 -18.45 6.98 -16.14
N TRP A 149 -18.58 6.10 -15.14
CA TRP A 149 -19.80 5.35 -14.83
C TRP A 149 -20.37 5.69 -13.45
N ASN A 150 -21.69 5.61 -13.33
CA ASN A 150 -22.37 5.76 -12.05
C ASN A 150 -22.46 4.42 -11.33
N ALA A 151 -22.25 4.43 -10.01
CA ALA A 151 -22.70 3.36 -9.13
C ALA A 151 -24.17 3.62 -8.79
N ASN A 152 -25.08 2.70 -9.15
CA ASN A 152 -26.51 2.86 -8.83
C ASN A 152 -26.86 2.33 -7.43
N ASP A 153 -26.12 1.30 -7.00
CA ASP A 153 -26.22 0.72 -5.67
C ASP A 153 -25.75 1.74 -4.60
N PRO A 154 -26.56 2.05 -3.57
CA PRO A 154 -26.17 3.00 -2.52
C PRO A 154 -24.88 2.62 -1.78
N GLU A 155 -24.64 1.34 -1.52
CA GLU A 155 -23.45 0.89 -0.80
C GLU A 155 -22.20 1.06 -1.68
N LEU A 156 -22.30 0.79 -2.99
CA LEU A 156 -21.20 1.05 -3.92
C LEU A 156 -20.93 2.56 -4.08
N ARG A 157 -21.96 3.41 -3.95
CA ARG A 157 -21.76 4.87 -3.92
C ARG A 157 -20.97 5.28 -2.68
N GLU A 158 -21.30 4.77 -1.51
CA GLU A 158 -20.58 5.04 -0.27
C GLU A 158 -19.11 4.59 -0.36
N LYS A 159 -18.87 3.38 -0.86
CA LYS A 159 -17.50 2.88 -1.09
C LYS A 159 -16.73 3.75 -2.07
N ARG A 160 -17.37 4.22 -3.15
CA ARG A 160 -16.76 5.15 -4.11
C ARG A 160 -16.40 6.49 -3.47
N VAL A 161 -17.24 7.04 -2.59
CA VAL A 161 -16.92 8.27 -1.85
C VAL A 161 -15.67 8.03 -1.00
N ARG A 162 -15.66 6.95 -0.21
CA ARG A 162 -14.51 6.58 0.63
C ARG A 162 -13.22 6.44 -0.18
N VAL A 163 -13.26 5.77 -1.33
CA VAL A 163 -12.09 5.64 -2.24
C VAL A 163 -11.59 7.02 -2.67
N ARG A 164 -12.48 7.95 -3.01
CA ARG A 164 -12.07 9.30 -3.43
C ARG A 164 -11.45 10.10 -2.28
N GLU A 165 -12.02 10.02 -1.09
CA GLU A 165 -11.44 10.63 0.12
C GLU A 165 -10.04 10.10 0.44
N LEU A 166 -9.80 8.79 0.20
CA LEU A 166 -8.47 8.20 0.37
C LEU A 166 -7.50 8.68 -0.73
N LEU A 167 -7.94 8.73 -1.98
CA LEU A 167 -7.12 9.21 -3.10
C LEU A 167 -6.68 10.68 -2.91
N GLU A 168 -7.46 11.50 -2.22
CA GLU A 168 -7.13 12.90 -1.89
C GLU A 168 -5.97 13.05 -0.90
N ARG A 169 -5.52 11.97 -0.25
CA ARG A 169 -4.36 11.97 0.65
C ARG A 169 -3.03 11.92 -0.11
N PHE A 170 -3.05 11.54 -1.38
CA PHE A 170 -1.87 11.42 -2.23
C PHE A 170 -1.69 12.68 -3.06
N ASP A 171 -0.46 13.19 -3.14
CA ASP A 171 -0.09 14.35 -3.96
C ASP A 171 -0.38 14.11 -5.44
N ARG A 172 -0.18 12.86 -5.89
CA ARG A 172 -0.50 12.44 -7.25
C ARG A 172 -1.05 11.02 -7.26
N TRP A 173 -2.18 10.83 -7.92
CA TRP A 173 -2.71 9.50 -8.15
C TRP A 173 -3.17 9.30 -9.59
N SER A 174 -3.15 8.05 -10.02
CA SER A 174 -3.84 7.58 -11.22
C SER A 174 -4.48 6.23 -10.92
N ILE A 175 -5.51 5.87 -11.66
CA ILE A 175 -6.14 4.54 -11.59
C ILE A 175 -6.36 4.02 -12.99
N GLY A 176 -6.01 2.77 -13.28
CA GLY A 176 -6.12 2.15 -14.58
C GLY A 176 -6.56 0.69 -14.53
N HIS A 177 -7.18 0.24 -15.62
CA HIS A 177 -7.48 -1.17 -15.81
C HIS A 177 -6.24 -1.89 -16.36
N VAL A 178 -5.94 -3.07 -15.80
CA VAL A 178 -4.94 -4.00 -16.33
C VAL A 178 -5.58 -5.36 -16.63
N PRO A 179 -5.03 -6.16 -17.56
CA PRO A 179 -5.47 -7.54 -17.74
C PRO A 179 -5.25 -8.36 -16.47
N ARG A 180 -6.08 -9.39 -16.24
CA ARG A 180 -6.02 -10.25 -15.05
C ARG A 180 -4.66 -10.94 -14.88
N GLU A 181 -3.98 -11.26 -15.98
CA GLU A 181 -2.64 -11.88 -15.93
C GLU A 181 -1.58 -10.93 -15.33
N ILE A 182 -1.84 -9.62 -15.35
CA ILE A 182 -0.98 -8.61 -14.71
C ILE A 182 -1.37 -8.42 -13.22
N ASN A 183 -2.60 -8.76 -12.84
CA ASN A 183 -3.12 -8.63 -11.49
C ASN A 183 -3.01 -9.93 -10.66
N GLU A 184 -2.33 -10.96 -11.19
CA GLU A 184 -2.29 -12.32 -10.63
C GLU A 184 -1.94 -12.34 -9.15
N ARG A 185 -0.95 -11.55 -8.71
CA ARG A 185 -0.55 -11.55 -7.29
C ARG A 185 -1.67 -11.08 -6.34
N ALA A 186 -2.45 -10.07 -6.73
CA ALA A 186 -3.54 -9.59 -5.90
C ALA A 186 -4.72 -10.58 -5.89
N ASP A 187 -5.01 -11.20 -7.04
CA ASP A 187 -6.02 -12.28 -7.16
C ASP A 187 -5.64 -13.49 -6.29
N ASP A 188 -4.37 -13.92 -6.34
CA ASP A 188 -3.85 -15.02 -5.50
C ASP A 188 -4.08 -14.71 -4.01
N LEU A 189 -3.68 -13.53 -3.54
CA LEU A 189 -3.84 -13.12 -2.14
C LEU A 189 -5.32 -13.09 -1.71
N ALA A 190 -6.22 -12.65 -2.59
CA ALA A 190 -7.66 -12.67 -2.31
C ALA A 190 -8.21 -14.10 -2.19
N ASN A 191 -7.72 -15.02 -3.01
CA ASN A 191 -8.11 -16.44 -2.98
C ASN A 191 -7.50 -17.19 -1.80
N GLU A 192 -6.22 -16.97 -1.49
CA GLU A 192 -5.53 -17.51 -0.31
C GLU A 192 -6.30 -17.14 0.97
N ALA A 193 -6.69 -15.87 1.12
CA ALA A 193 -7.50 -15.42 2.26
C ALA A 193 -8.88 -16.09 2.35
N LEU A 194 -9.43 -16.56 1.23
CA LEU A 194 -10.66 -17.34 1.20
C LEU A 194 -10.45 -18.81 1.56
N ASP A 195 -9.28 -19.38 1.29
CA ASP A 195 -8.97 -20.78 1.53
C ASP A 195 -8.41 -21.08 2.93
N ASP A 196 -7.68 -20.14 3.52
CA ASP A 196 -7.07 -20.28 4.86
C ASP A 196 -8.09 -20.30 6.02
N ALA A 197 -9.38 -20.16 5.74
CA ALA A 197 -10.45 -20.14 6.75
C ALA A 197 -11.16 -21.51 6.91
N ASN A 198 -10.47 -22.61 6.60
CA ASN A 198 -10.92 -23.98 6.86
C ASN A 198 -10.21 -24.62 8.05
#